data_AF-A0A1V4I7F9-F1
#
_entry.id   AF-A0A1V4I7F9-F1
#
_cell.length_a   1.000
_cell.length_b   1.000
_cell.length_c   1.000
_cell.angle_alpha   90.00
_cell.angle_beta   90.00
_cell.angle_gamma   90.00
#
_symmetry.space_group_name_H-M   'P 1'
#
loop_
_entity.id
_entity.type
_entity.pdbx_description
1 polymer ?
#
loop_
_entity_poly.entity_id
_entity_poly.type
_entity_poly.pdbx_seq_one_letter_code
_entity_poly.pdbx_strand_id
1 'polypeptide(L)'
;MTEKQFQTKVIRYLKTLSNTWFFKVFGGGFQRSGIPDLICCINGAFVAIEMKAEKGKATELQKMNIKNINEAGGIGIILYPKGFEEFKKLIEGVLMCNFPTAELNALKSASTNSNCDIKTN
;
A
#
# COMPACT_ATOMS: atom_id res chain seq x y z
N MET A 1 -8.02 -15.16 14.71
CA MET A 1 -8.50 -13.79 14.38
C MET A 1 -9.24 -13.79 13.04
N THR A 2 -10.40 -13.13 12.94
CA THR A 2 -11.11 -13.02 11.64
C THR A 2 -10.42 -12.05 10.70
N GLU A 3 -10.68 -12.15 9.39
CA GLU A 3 -10.11 -11.23 8.40
C GLU A 3 -10.51 -9.78 8.69
N LYS A 4 -11.78 -9.50 9.00
CA LYS A 4 -12.27 -8.16 9.36
C LYS A 4 -11.57 -7.59 10.61
N GLN A 5 -11.36 -8.43 11.63
CA GLN A 5 -10.60 -8.03 12.83
C GLN A 5 -9.16 -7.67 12.47
N PHE A 6 -8.53 -8.48 11.61
CA PHE A 6 -7.17 -8.23 11.17
C PHE A 6 -7.04 -6.97 10.32
N GLN A 7 -7.95 -6.77 9.36
CA GLN A 7 -8.03 -5.52 8.58
C GLN A 7 -8.14 -4.30 9.49
N THR A 8 -8.99 -4.37 10.52
CA THR A 8 -9.12 -3.28 11.50
C THR A 8 -7.81 -3.03 12.26
N LYS A 9 -7.09 -4.09 12.64
CA LYS A 9 -5.79 -4.00 13.32
C LYS A 9 -4.73 -3.31 12.43
N VAL A 10 -4.62 -3.72 11.17
CA VAL A 10 -3.68 -3.13 10.20
C VAL A 10 -4.01 -1.67 9.94
N ILE A 11 -5.28 -1.33 9.70
CA ILE A 11 -5.72 0.06 9.48
C ILE A 11 -5.41 0.95 10.68
N ARG A 12 -5.62 0.46 11.91
CA ARG A 12 -5.27 1.22 13.12
C ARG A 12 -3.78 1.52 13.18
N TYR A 13 -2.92 0.56 12.85
CA TYR A 13 -1.48 0.79 12.78
C TYR A 13 -1.11 1.79 11.69
N LEU A 14 -1.64 1.67 10.47
CA LEU A 14 -1.34 2.63 9.39
C LEU A 14 -1.74 4.06 9.76
N LYS A 15 -2.83 4.25 10.51
CA LYS A 15 -3.25 5.58 11.02
C LYS A 15 -2.29 6.21 12.03
N THR A 16 -1.40 5.43 12.66
CA THR A 16 -0.41 5.98 13.60
C THR A 16 0.86 6.46 12.91
N LEU A 17 1.01 6.21 11.61
CA LEU A 17 2.23 6.50 10.87
C LEU A 17 2.16 7.90 10.24
N SER A 18 3.27 8.63 10.29
CA SER A 18 3.48 9.84 9.50
C SER A 18 3.69 9.51 8.03
N ASN A 19 3.57 10.52 7.15
CA ASN A 19 3.86 10.41 5.72
C ASN A 19 3.16 9.21 5.05
N THR A 20 1.94 8.91 5.51
CA THR A 20 1.18 7.73 5.11
C THR A 20 -0.20 8.16 4.65
N TRP A 21 -0.50 7.87 3.39
CA TRP A 21 -1.83 7.94 2.83
C TRP A 21 -2.27 6.53 2.45
N PHE A 22 -3.53 6.17 2.67
CA PHE A 22 -4.07 4.90 2.23
C PHE A 22 -5.57 4.96 2.02
N PHE A 23 -6.09 4.03 1.22
CA PHE A 23 -7.51 3.79 1.12
C PHE A 23 -7.82 2.30 1.19
N LYS A 24 -8.97 1.99 1.78
CA LYS A 24 -9.53 0.64 1.79
C LYS A 24 -10.37 0.43 0.54
N VAL A 25 -10.08 -0.66 -0.18
CA VAL A 25 -10.85 -1.08 -1.33
C VAL A 25 -12.12 -1.78 -0.84
N PHE A 26 -13.26 -1.34 -1.36
CA PHE A 26 -14.55 -2.01 -1.15
C PHE A 26 -14.99 -2.56 -2.49
N GLY A 27 -15.12 -3.88 -2.60
CA GLY A 27 -15.59 -4.51 -3.83
C GLY A 27 -16.92 -3.92 -4.29
N GLY A 28 -17.04 -3.65 -5.60
CA GLY A 28 -18.25 -3.14 -6.22
C GLY A 28 -18.30 -3.52 -7.70
N GLY A 29 -19.49 -3.52 -8.30
CA GLY A 29 -19.72 -4.05 -9.66
C GLY A 29 -18.95 -3.36 -10.79
N PHE A 30 -18.42 -2.16 -10.54
CA PHE A 30 -17.61 -1.40 -11.50
C PHE A 30 -16.09 -1.53 -11.29
N GLN A 31 -15.67 -2.25 -10.25
CA GLN A 31 -14.25 -2.43 -9.93
C GLN A 31 -13.71 -3.72 -10.52
N ARG A 32 -12.42 -3.70 -10.88
CA ARG A 32 -11.72 -4.92 -11.27
C ARG A 32 -11.63 -5.87 -10.07
N SER A 33 -11.87 -7.15 -10.30
CA SER A 33 -11.71 -8.19 -9.28
C SER A 33 -10.25 -8.35 -8.83
N GLY A 34 -10.05 -8.71 -7.57
CA GLY A 34 -8.75 -9.07 -7.01
C GLY A 34 -7.82 -7.89 -6.74
N ILE A 35 -8.31 -6.65 -6.75
CA ILE A 35 -7.56 -5.50 -6.23
C ILE A 35 -7.24 -5.75 -4.74
N PRO A 36 -6.01 -5.50 -4.28
CA PRO A 36 -5.63 -5.66 -2.88
C PRO A 36 -6.52 -4.86 -1.92
N ASP A 37 -6.80 -5.42 -0.74
CA ASP A 37 -7.67 -4.80 0.28
C ASP A 37 -7.30 -3.35 0.66
N LEU A 38 -6.00 -3.04 0.73
CA LEU A 38 -5.48 -1.70 1.00
C LEU A 38 -4.50 -1.30 -0.08
N ILE A 39 -4.61 -0.04 -0.48
CA ILE A 39 -3.67 0.65 -1.34
C ILE A 39 -3.13 1.84 -0.56
N CYS A 40 -1.81 1.94 -0.48
CA CYS A 40 -1.12 2.91 0.35
C CYS A 40 -0.02 3.61 -0.44
N CYS A 41 0.27 4.85 -0.04
CA CYS A 41 1.49 5.58 -0.33
C CYS A 41 2.15 5.88 1.03
N ILE A 42 3.29 5.26 1.30
CA ILE A 42 4.01 5.36 2.57
C ILE A 42 5.41 5.90 2.27
N ASN A 43 5.72 7.08 2.79
CA ASN A 43 6.97 7.78 2.50
C ASN A 43 7.26 7.93 0.99
N GLY A 44 6.21 8.13 0.19
CA GLY A 44 6.29 8.18 -1.27
C GLY A 44 6.39 6.82 -1.98
N ALA A 45 6.56 5.71 -1.25
CA ALA A 45 6.54 4.36 -1.83
C ALA A 45 5.11 3.82 -1.96
N PHE A 46 4.81 3.20 -3.10
CA PHE A 46 3.55 2.49 -3.30
C PHE A 46 3.56 1.16 -2.56
N VAL A 47 2.56 0.93 -1.70
CA VAL A 47 2.41 -0.30 -0.92
C VAL A 47 0.97 -0.82 -1.04
N ALA A 48 0.81 -2.06 -1.49
CA ALA A 48 -0.48 -2.73 -1.60
C ALA A 48 -0.53 -3.96 -0.70
N ILE A 49 -1.63 -4.11 0.05
CA ILE A 49 -1.76 -5.12 1.09
C ILE A 49 -3.05 -5.90 0.87
N GLU A 50 -2.92 -7.19 0.59
CA GLU A 50 -4.02 -8.17 0.55
C GLU A 50 -4.03 -8.93 1.88
N MET A 51 -5.06 -8.75 2.71
CA MET A 51 -5.09 -9.37 4.04
C MET A 51 -5.90 -10.67 4.02
N LYS A 52 -5.42 -11.67 4.75
CA LYS A 52 -6.14 -12.93 4.92
C LYS A 52 -6.26 -13.29 6.39
N ALA A 53 -7.34 -13.98 6.75
CA ALA A 53 -7.41 -14.67 8.04
C ALA A 53 -6.30 -15.74 8.16
N GLU A 54 -6.05 -16.25 9.38
CA GLU A 54 -4.99 -17.24 9.66
C GLU A 54 -4.99 -18.47 8.72
N LYS A 55 -6.16 -18.93 8.31
CA LYS A 55 -6.36 -20.05 7.38
C LYS A 55 -6.92 -19.62 6.02
N GLY A 56 -7.03 -18.30 5.79
CA GLY A 56 -7.49 -17.75 4.52
C GLY A 56 -6.50 -18.06 3.40
N LYS A 57 -6.98 -18.09 2.15
CA LYS A 57 -6.14 -18.32 0.98
C LYS A 57 -6.34 -17.18 -0.02
N ALA A 58 -5.24 -16.59 -0.47
CA ALA A 58 -5.27 -15.67 -1.61
C ALA A 58 -5.68 -16.43 -2.87
N THR A 59 -6.55 -15.82 -3.68
CA THR A 59 -6.90 -16.35 -5.00
C THR A 59 -5.71 -16.18 -5.95
N GLU A 60 -5.69 -16.95 -7.04
CA GLU A 60 -4.62 -16.80 -8.05
C GLU A 60 -4.58 -15.40 -8.65
N LEU A 61 -5.75 -14.76 -8.84
CA LEU A 61 -5.83 -13.38 -9.31
C LEU A 61 -5.20 -12.39 -8.32
N GLN A 62 -5.43 -12.57 -7.01
CA GLN A 62 -4.81 -11.73 -5.97
C GLN A 62 -3.30 -11.93 -5.95
N LYS A 63 -2.82 -13.17 -6.03
CA LYS A 63 -1.38 -13.47 -6.12
C LYS A 63 -0.74 -12.83 -7.36
N MET A 64 -1.41 -12.92 -8.51
CA MET A 64 -0.95 -12.30 -9.75
C MET A 64 -0.87 -10.77 -9.62
N ASN A 65 -1.89 -10.11 -9.06
CA ASN A 65 -1.85 -8.67 -8.86
C ASN A 65 -0.71 -8.26 -7.90
N ILE A 66 -0.51 -9.00 -6.82
CA ILE A 66 0.61 -8.77 -5.89
C ILE A 66 1.96 -8.96 -6.60
N LYS A 67 2.10 -9.99 -7.44
CA LYS A 67 3.31 -10.21 -8.23
C LYS A 67 3.57 -9.03 -9.18
N ASN A 68 2.57 -8.60 -9.95
CA ASN A 68 2.69 -7.51 -10.90
C ASN A 68 3.07 -6.17 -10.22
N ILE A 69 2.54 -5.91 -9.02
CA ILE A 69 2.90 -4.73 -8.23
C ILE A 69 4.38 -4.75 -7.85
N ASN A 70 4.88 -5.91 -7.41
CA ASN A 70 6.30 -6.06 -7.06
C ASN A 70 7.19 -5.93 -8.31
N GLU A 71 6.79 -6.50 -9.45
CA GLU A 71 7.52 -6.36 -10.73
C GLU A 71 7.58 -4.92 -11.23
N ALA A 72 6.56 -4.11 -10.92
CA ALA A 72 6.53 -2.67 -11.23
C ALA A 72 7.34 -1.80 -10.24
N GLY A 73 7.98 -2.39 -9.23
CA GLY A 73 8.80 -1.69 -8.24
C GLY A 73 8.03 -1.17 -7.02
N GLY A 74 6.75 -1.51 -6.87
CA GLY A 74 5.99 -1.28 -5.64
C GLY A 74 6.19 -2.41 -4.62
N ILE A 75 5.55 -2.28 -3.46
CA ILE A 75 5.56 -3.33 -2.42
C ILE A 75 4.18 -3.98 -2.38
N GLY A 76 4.06 -5.20 -2.92
CA GLY A 76 2.84 -6.01 -2.85
C GLY A 76 2.96 -7.11 -1.80
N ILE A 77 2.05 -7.15 -0.83
CA ILE A 77 2.08 -8.11 0.30
C ILE A 77 0.75 -8.87 0.40
N ILE A 78 0.83 -10.20 0.53
CA ILE A 78 -0.26 -11.00 1.10
C ILE A 78 0.01 -11.15 2.60
N LEU A 79 -0.75 -10.43 3.41
CA LEU A 79 -0.49 -10.28 4.83
C LEU A 79 -1.41 -11.19 5.66
N TYR A 80 -0.79 -11.98 6.55
CA TYR A 80 -1.47 -12.82 7.52
C TYR A 80 -1.21 -12.32 8.94
N PRO A 81 -2.08 -12.62 9.93
CA PRO A 81 -1.89 -12.20 11.32
C PRO A 81 -0.53 -12.55 11.91
N LYS A 82 0.01 -13.72 11.56
CA LYS A 82 1.32 -14.19 12.04
C LYS A 82 2.50 -13.37 11.51
N GLY A 83 2.33 -12.65 10.40
CA GLY A 83 3.36 -11.83 9.77
C GLY A 83 3.25 -10.35 10.09
N PHE A 84 2.39 -9.99 11.06
CA PHE A 84 2.06 -8.59 11.31
C PHE A 84 3.23 -7.79 11.90
N GLU A 85 4.07 -8.41 12.74
CA GLU A 85 5.22 -7.71 13.30
C GLU A 85 6.35 -7.53 12.27
N GLU A 86 6.54 -8.50 11.36
CA GLU A 86 7.44 -8.38 10.21
C GLU A 86 6.96 -7.28 9.25
N PHE A 87 5.65 -7.21 9.02
CA PHE A 87 5.06 -6.12 8.25
C PHE A 87 5.35 -4.76 8.88
N LYS A 88 5.20 -4.60 10.21
CA LYS A 88 5.54 -3.33 10.87
C LYS A 88 7.01 -2.96 10.69
N LYS A 89 7.93 -3.90 10.87
CA LYS A 89 9.37 -3.68 10.65
C LYS A 89 9.68 -3.26 9.21
N LEU A 90 9.02 -3.87 8.23
CA LEU A 90 9.14 -3.47 6.82
C LEU A 90 8.69 -2.02 6.63
N ILE A 91 7.51 -1.65 7.15
CA ILE A 91 6.97 -0.30 7.02
C ILE A 91 7.84 0.73 7.75
N GLU A 92 8.35 0.41 8.94
CA GLU A 92 9.34 1.23 9.64
C GLU A 92 10.60 1.41 8.79
N GLY A 93 11.10 0.35 8.15
CA GLY A 93 12.20 0.44 7.19
C GLY A 93 11.90 1.37 6.01
N VAL A 94 10.71 1.29 5.43
CA VAL A 94 10.26 2.17 4.33
C VAL A 94 10.22 3.63 4.77
N LEU A 95 9.77 3.92 6.00
CA LEU A 95 9.76 5.27 6.56
C LEU A 95 11.16 5.84 6.77
N MET A 96 12.18 4.99 6.93
CA MET A 96 13.59 5.38 7.08
C MET A 96 14.31 5.50 5.74
N CYS A 97 13.69 5.12 4.62
CA CYS A 97 14.28 5.29 3.29
C CYS A 97 14.33 6.77 2.89
N ASN A 98 15.39 7.15 2.17
CA ASN A 98 15.50 8.46 1.52
C ASN A 98 14.63 8.47 0.25
N PHE A 99 13.34 8.71 0.40
CA PHE A 99 12.36 8.79 -0.69
C PHE A 99 11.41 9.97 -0.44
N PRO A 100 10.91 10.68 -1.48
CA PRO A 100 11.26 10.59 -2.90
C PRO A 100 12.67 11.07 -3.23
N THR A 101 13.26 10.56 -4.32
CA THR A 101 14.58 11.05 -4.78
C THR A 101 14.52 12.55 -5.08
N ALA A 102 15.65 13.25 -4.92
CA ALA A 102 15.74 14.67 -5.25
C ALA A 102 15.29 14.95 -6.70
N GLU A 103 15.60 14.04 -7.61
CA GLU A 103 15.16 14.06 -9.01
C GLU A 103 13.63 14.01 -9.15
N LEU A 104 12.96 13.08 -8.47
CA LEU A 104 11.50 12.97 -8.52
C LEU A 104 10.81 14.19 -7.92
N ASN A 105 11.36 14.73 -6.82
CA ASN A 105 10.87 15.97 -6.22
C ASN A 105 11.04 17.17 -7.17
N ALA A 106 12.21 17.32 -7.79
CA ALA A 106 12.47 18.39 -8.75
C ALA A 106 11.52 18.31 -9.96
N LEU A 107 11.27 17.11 -10.49
CA LEU A 107 10.31 16.89 -11.57
C LEU A 107 8.87 17.26 -11.16
N LYS A 108 8.46 16.88 -9.95
CA LYS A 108 7.13 17.24 -9.40
C LYS A 108 6.98 18.75 -9.28
N SER A 109 7.97 19.43 -8.71
CA SER A 109 7.98 20.89 -8.58
C SER A 109 7.97 21.60 -9.93
N ALA A 110 8.81 21.17 -10.89
CA ALA A 110 8.83 21.74 -12.23
C ALA A 110 7.48 21.56 -12.96
N SER A 111 6.82 20.43 -12.76
CA SER A 111 5.54 20.12 -13.39
C SER A 111 4.35 20.85 -12.74
N THR A 112 4.51 21.42 -11.54
CA THR A 112 3.42 22.12 -10.84
C THR A 112 3.00 23.42 -11.54
N ASN A 113 3.91 24.05 -12.30
CA ASN A 113 3.63 25.25 -13.10
C ASN A 113 3.40 24.94 -14.59
N SER A 114 3.18 23.66 -14.93
CA SER A 114 2.86 23.22 -16.29
C SER A 114 1.34 23.13 -16.47
N ASN A 115 0.90 22.65 -17.64
CA ASN A 115 -0.51 22.29 -17.85
C ASN A 115 -0.98 21.10 -16.97
N CYS A 116 -0.13 20.56 -16.10
CA CYS A 116 -0.47 19.55 -15.10
C CYS A 116 -0.69 20.19 -13.73
N ASP A 117 -1.94 20.16 -13.25
CA ASP A 117 -2.34 20.76 -11.96
C ASP A 117 -1.97 19.85 -10.76
N ILE A 118 -0.68 19.78 -10.42
CA ILE A 118 -0.19 18.99 -9.28
C ILE A 118 -0.41 19.78 -7.97
N LYS A 119 -1.41 19.38 -7.19
CA LYS A 119 -1.69 19.99 -5.88
C LYS A 119 -0.65 19.58 -4.83
N THR A 120 0.05 20.56 -4.27
CA THR A 120 1.05 20.38 -3.21
C THR A 120 0.83 21.25 -1.98
N ASN A 121 -0.11 22.20 -2.04
CA ASN A 121 -0.55 23.08 -0.95
C ASN A 121 -2.08 23.21 -0.97
#